data_AF-A0A8X6KC84-F1
#
_entry.id   AF-A0A8X6KC84-F1
#
_cell.length_a   1.000
_cell.length_b   1.000
_cell.length_c   1.000
_cell.angle_alpha   90.00
_cell.angle_beta   90.00
_cell.angle_gamma   90.00
#
_symmetry.space_group_name_H-M   'P 1'
#
loop_
_entity.id
_entity.type
_entity.pdbx_description
1 polymer ?
#
loop_
_entity_poly.entity_id
_entity_poly.type
_entity_poly.pdbx_seq_one_letter_code
_entity_poly.pdbx_strand_id
1 'polypeptide(L)'
;MLKRYKIHHYSTKSETKCAHRTLRERLHRAFTYRNSYKYYDILPKLVHSYNHSIHRAHGFEPAQVTTDDEPELYKRLYHSNVDPQFSFAAGDIDYRKLAKLFAKAIY
;
A
#
# COMPACT_ATOMS: atom_id res chain seq x y z
N MET A 1 -11.42 13.75 17.38
CA MET A 1 -9.94 13.64 17.32
C MET A 1 -9.36 14.16 16.00
N LEU A 2 -9.75 13.61 14.84
CA LEU A 2 -9.18 13.98 13.52
C LEU A 2 -9.47 15.43 13.06
N LYS A 3 -10.63 15.99 13.42
CA LYS A 3 -11.02 17.39 13.10
C LYS A 3 -10.03 18.43 13.64
N ARG A 4 -9.34 18.15 14.76
CA ARG A 4 -8.35 19.05 15.37
C ARG A 4 -7.11 19.24 14.49
N TYR A 5 -6.76 18.21 13.72
CA TYR A 5 -5.62 18.22 12.81
C TYR A 5 -6.01 18.66 11.39
N LYS A 6 -7.23 19.16 11.19
CA LYS A 6 -7.79 19.50 9.85
C LYS A 6 -7.70 18.35 8.84
N ILE A 7 -7.73 17.10 9.33
CA ILE A 7 -7.72 15.92 8.47
C ILE A 7 -9.17 15.63 8.04
N HIS A 8 -9.42 15.71 6.74
CA HIS A 8 -10.70 15.34 6.15
C HIS A 8 -10.82 13.82 6.07
N HIS A 9 -11.60 13.23 7.00
CA HIS A 9 -11.85 11.80 7.03
C HIS A 9 -13.00 11.43 6.09
N TYR A 10 -12.69 10.70 5.03
CA TYR A 10 -13.69 10.14 4.11
C TYR A 10 -13.88 8.66 4.42
N SER A 11 -15.13 8.21 4.57
CA SER A 11 -15.48 6.78 4.67
C SER A 11 -16.20 6.35 3.39
N THR A 12 -15.61 5.41 2.65
CA THR A 12 -16.27 4.71 1.54
C THR A 12 -16.49 3.28 1.99
N LYS A 13 -17.70 2.73 1.77
CA LYS A 13 -17.97 1.30 1.95
C LYS A 13 -17.22 0.50 0.87
N SER A 14 -15.90 0.34 1.02
CA SER A 14 -15.10 -0.48 0.11
C SER A 14 -14.34 -1.55 0.91
N GLU A 15 -14.41 -2.78 0.44
CA GLU A 15 -13.69 -3.93 1.00
C GLU A 15 -12.18 -3.85 0.71
N THR A 16 -11.43 -3.06 1.47
CA THR A 16 -9.97 -3.16 1.46
C THR A 16 -9.53 -4.41 2.24
N LYS A 17 -9.66 -5.58 1.60
CA LYS A 17 -9.31 -6.91 2.15
C LYS A 17 -7.92 -7.42 1.71
N CYS A 18 -7.29 -6.86 0.67
CA CYS A 18 -6.20 -7.54 -0.04
C CYS A 18 -4.78 -7.37 0.53
N ALA A 19 -4.39 -6.18 1.03
CA ALA A 19 -3.04 -5.98 1.58
C ALA A 19 -2.75 -6.86 2.81
N HIS A 20 -3.80 -7.31 3.50
CA HIS A 20 -3.66 -8.24 4.61
C HIS A 20 -3.23 -9.64 4.18
N ARG A 21 -3.44 -10.08 2.93
CA ARG A 21 -3.14 -11.46 2.51
C ARG A 21 -1.64 -11.74 2.51
N THR A 22 -0.85 -10.96 1.76
CA THR A 22 0.61 -11.15 1.64
C THR A 22 1.32 -11.01 2.97
N LEU A 23 0.92 -10.02 3.78
CA LEU A 23 1.47 -9.80 5.12
C LEU A 23 1.13 -10.98 6.04
N ARG A 24 -0.12 -11.47 6.02
CA ARG A 24 -0.53 -12.66 6.79
C ARG A 24 0.23 -13.91 6.35
N GLU A 25 0.43 -14.12 5.06
CA GLU A 25 1.19 -15.27 4.54
C GLU A 25 2.66 -15.20 4.97
N ARG A 26 3.31 -14.03 4.89
CA ARG A 26 4.69 -13.84 5.36
C ARG A 26 4.80 -14.03 6.88
N LEU A 27 3.84 -13.51 7.65
CA LEU A 27 3.78 -13.71 9.10
C LEU A 27 3.61 -15.19 9.45
N HIS A 28 2.69 -15.88 8.77
CA HIS A 28 2.44 -17.30 9.00
C HIS A 28 3.70 -18.13 8.76
N ARG A 29 4.41 -17.91 7.64
CA ARG A 29 5.70 -18.58 7.36
C ARG A 29 6.74 -18.30 8.45
N ALA A 30 6.85 -17.05 8.91
CA ALA A 30 7.79 -16.68 9.95
C ALA A 30 7.48 -17.34 11.30
N PHE A 31 6.20 -17.47 11.66
CA PHE A 31 5.77 -18.14 12.88
C PHE A 31 6.00 -19.65 12.81
N THR A 32 5.67 -20.29 11.68
CA THR A 32 5.91 -21.72 11.48
C THR A 32 7.41 -22.06 11.54
N TYR A 33 8.27 -21.23 10.94
CA TYR A 33 9.72 -21.44 10.96
C TYR A 33 10.32 -21.29 12.38
N ARG A 34 9.87 -20.30 13.15
CA ARG A 34 10.41 -20.03 14.50
C ARG A 34 9.74 -20.86 15.61
N ASN A 35 8.65 -21.58 15.30
CA ASN A 35 7.77 -22.22 16.27
C ASN A 35 7.36 -21.27 17.43
N SER A 36 7.10 -20.01 17.11
CA SER A 36 6.81 -18.97 18.09
C SER A 36 5.94 -17.87 17.49
N TYR A 37 4.94 -17.41 18.25
CA TYR A 37 4.02 -16.34 17.85
C TYR A 37 4.47 -14.94 18.34
N LYS A 38 5.73 -14.79 18.78
CA LYS A 38 6.28 -13.49 19.18
C LYS A 38 6.41 -12.58 17.96
N TYR A 39 5.50 -11.60 17.86
CA TYR A 39 5.43 -10.68 16.72
C TYR A 39 6.38 -9.48 16.83
N TYR A 40 6.77 -9.06 18.05
CA TYR A 40 7.56 -7.84 18.28
C TYR A 40 8.85 -7.78 17.44
N ASP A 41 9.59 -8.89 17.36
CA ASP A 41 10.87 -8.92 16.63
C ASP A 41 10.68 -9.06 15.10
N ILE A 42 9.53 -9.60 14.67
CA ILE A 42 9.27 -10.00 13.29
C ILE A 42 8.60 -8.85 12.54
N LEU A 43 7.68 -8.14 13.20
CA LEU A 43 6.85 -7.13 12.56
C LEU A 43 7.67 -6.02 11.90
N PRO A 44 8.71 -5.43 12.55
CA PRO A 44 9.54 -4.39 11.93
C PRO A 44 10.26 -4.91 10.67
N LYS A 45 10.83 -6.11 10.75
CA LYS A 45 11.55 -6.73 9.63
C LYS A 45 10.62 -7.05 8.47
N LEU A 46 9.40 -7.51 8.76
CA LEU A 46 8.41 -7.88 7.77
C LEU A 46 7.86 -6.65 7.04
N VAL A 47 7.53 -5.58 7.76
CA VAL A 47 7.07 -4.31 7.17
C VAL A 47 8.17 -3.70 6.30
N HIS A 48 9.41 -3.66 6.81
CA HIS A 48 10.57 -3.19 6.03
C HIS A 48 10.72 -4.03 4.76
N SER A 49 10.80 -5.36 4.86
CA SER A 49 10.91 -6.24 3.70
C SER A 49 9.77 -6.04 2.69
N TYR A 50 8.54 -5.83 3.14
CA TYR A 50 7.40 -5.61 2.25
C TYR A 50 7.50 -4.28 1.49
N ASN A 51 7.86 -3.20 2.18
CA ASN A 51 8.01 -1.87 1.60
C ASN A 51 9.23 -1.77 0.68
N HIS A 52 10.26 -2.58 0.93
CA HIS A 52 11.50 -2.63 0.14
C HIS A 52 11.57 -3.78 -0.89
N SER A 53 10.45 -4.48 -1.14
CA SER A 53 10.36 -5.46 -2.21
C SER A 53 9.81 -4.82 -3.48
N ILE A 54 10.27 -5.25 -4.64
CA ILE A 54 9.63 -4.93 -5.93
C ILE A 54 8.28 -5.66 -5.99
N HIS A 55 7.19 -4.92 -6.17
CA HIS A 55 5.84 -5.49 -6.26
C HIS A 55 5.49 -5.82 -7.71
N ARG A 56 4.85 -6.98 -7.92
CA ARG A 56 4.64 -7.59 -9.24
C ARG A 56 3.86 -6.71 -10.21
N ALA A 57 2.77 -6.11 -9.75
CA ALA A 57 1.82 -5.47 -10.65
C ALA A 57 2.35 -4.18 -11.31
N HIS A 58 3.20 -3.42 -10.61
CA HIS A 58 3.76 -2.18 -11.15
C HIS A 58 5.28 -2.22 -11.30
N GLY A 59 5.97 -3.19 -10.70
CA GLY A 59 7.42 -3.33 -10.80
C GLY A 59 8.20 -2.24 -10.07
N PHE A 60 7.64 -1.69 -8.98
CA PHE A 60 8.29 -0.68 -8.14
C PHE A 60 8.37 -1.18 -6.71
N GLU A 61 9.33 -0.61 -5.99
CA GLU A 61 9.43 -0.71 -4.55
C GLU A 61 8.56 0.35 -3.89
N PRO A 62 7.55 0.00 -3.06
CA PRO A 62 6.65 0.96 -2.43
C PRO A 62 7.34 2.10 -1.68
N ALA A 63 8.47 1.82 -1.03
CA ALA A 63 9.23 2.82 -0.28
C ALA A 63 9.90 3.87 -1.17
N GLN A 64 10.12 3.57 -2.45
CA GLN A 64 10.81 4.45 -3.40
C GLN A 64 9.86 5.21 -4.33
N VAL A 65 8.55 4.96 -4.26
CA VAL A 65 7.57 5.64 -5.13
C VAL A 65 7.47 7.12 -4.75
N THR A 66 7.73 7.99 -5.72
CA THR A 66 7.56 9.44 -5.62
C THR A 66 6.33 9.91 -6.40
N THR A 67 5.99 11.20 -6.28
CA THR A 67 4.91 11.81 -7.07
C THR A 67 5.19 11.82 -8.57
N ASP A 68 6.46 11.86 -8.95
CA ASP A 68 6.87 11.91 -10.36
C ASP A 68 6.64 10.56 -11.06
N ASP A 69 6.63 9.46 -10.29
CA ASP A 69 6.36 8.10 -10.77
C ASP A 69 4.86 7.81 -10.97
N GLU A 70 3.97 8.67 -10.46
CA GLU A 70 2.52 8.47 -10.48
C GLU A 70 1.94 8.17 -11.89
N PRO A 71 2.34 8.88 -12.97
CA PRO A 71 1.84 8.62 -14.32
C PRO A 71 2.22 7.24 -14.83
N GLU A 72 3.48 6.84 -14.62
CA GLU A 72 3.97 5.53 -15.06
C GLU A 72 3.33 4.40 -14.25
N LEU A 73 3.19 4.59 -12.95
CA LEU A 73 2.60 3.61 -12.05
C LEU A 73 1.11 3.41 -12.36
N TYR A 74 0.38 4.49 -12.68
CA TYR A 74 -1.00 4.42 -13.16
C TYR A 74 -1.11 3.64 -14.47
N LYS A 75 -0.25 3.96 -15.45
CA LYS A 75 -0.22 3.26 -16.74
C LYS A 75 0.01 1.75 -16.57
N ARG A 76 0.95 1.34 -15.71
CA ARG A 76 1.25 -0.08 -15.45
C ARG A 76 0.10 -0.80 -14.75
N LEU A 77 -0.57 -0.17 -13.77
CA LEU A 77 -1.66 -0.81 -13.02
C LEU A 77 -2.98 -0.93 -13.80
N TYR A 78 -3.27 0.04 -14.66
CA TYR A 78 -4.56 0.13 -15.35
C TYR A 78 -4.48 -0.16 -16.84
N HIS A 79 -3.27 -0.39 -17.38
CA HIS A 79 -3.02 -0.61 -18.81
C HIS A 79 -3.66 0.47 -19.69
N SER A 80 -3.78 1.68 -19.16
CA SER A 80 -4.47 2.80 -19.79
C SER A 80 -3.48 3.91 -20.14
N ASN A 81 -3.60 4.47 -21.34
CA ASN A 81 -2.82 5.63 -21.78
C ASN A 81 -3.50 6.97 -21.47
N VAL A 82 -4.52 6.94 -20.62
CA VAL A 82 -5.24 8.16 -20.20
C VAL A 82 -4.54 8.72 -18.99
N ASP A 83 -4.25 10.02 -19.02
CA ASP A 83 -3.70 10.70 -17.86
C ASP A 83 -4.67 10.59 -16.68
N PRO A 84 -4.18 10.21 -15.50
CA PRO A 84 -5.07 10.03 -14.37
C PRO A 84 -5.65 11.39 -13.93
N GLN A 85 -6.94 11.58 -14.17
CA GLN A 85 -7.66 12.75 -13.64
C GLN A 85 -7.93 12.55 -12.15
N PHE A 86 -7.16 13.26 -11.33
CA PHE A 86 -7.38 13.31 -9.88
C PHE A 86 -8.03 14.63 -9.48
N SER A 87 -9.13 14.57 -8.75
CA SER A 87 -9.91 15.73 -8.31
C SER A 87 -9.57 16.22 -6.89
N PHE A 88 -8.40 15.87 -6.35
CA PHE A 88 -8.02 16.16 -4.96
C PHE A 88 -7.03 17.32 -4.86
N ALA A 89 -7.21 18.17 -3.85
CA ALA A 89 -6.38 19.36 -3.63
C ALA A 89 -5.12 19.03 -2.81
N ALA A 90 -4.05 19.81 -3.02
CA ALA A 90 -2.81 19.71 -2.24
C ALA A 90 -3.09 20.00 -0.76
N GLY A 91 -3.02 18.96 0.09
CA GLY A 91 -3.37 19.02 1.51
C GLY A 91 -4.28 17.88 1.99
N ASP A 92 -4.92 17.18 1.05
CA ASP A 92 -5.69 15.98 1.35
C ASP A 92 -4.76 14.77 1.55
N ILE A 93 -4.75 14.19 2.75
CA ILE A 93 -4.07 12.91 3.01
C ILE A 93 -5.00 11.79 2.55
N ASP A 94 -4.96 11.45 1.26
CA ASP A 94 -5.73 10.30 0.78
C ASP A 94 -4.93 9.01 0.95
N TYR A 95 -5.13 8.35 2.10
CA TYR A 95 -4.64 6.99 2.35
C TYR A 95 -5.04 6.02 1.22
N ARG A 96 -6.09 6.34 0.44
CA ARG A 96 -6.54 5.55 -0.72
C ARG A 96 -5.74 5.81 -1.98
N LYS A 97 -4.99 6.91 -2.15
CA LYS A 97 -4.17 7.12 -3.36
C LYS A 97 -3.00 6.13 -3.36
N LEU A 98 -2.25 6.11 -2.26
CA LEU A 98 -1.25 5.08 -1.99
C LEU A 98 -1.93 3.71 -1.89
N ALA A 99 -3.00 3.53 -1.10
CA ALA A 99 -3.60 2.20 -0.94
C ALA A 99 -4.36 1.67 -2.16
N LYS A 100 -4.87 2.46 -3.11
CA LYS A 100 -5.48 1.95 -4.36
C LYS A 100 -4.40 1.57 -5.37
N LEU A 101 -3.32 2.36 -5.47
CA LEU A 101 -2.11 1.98 -6.19
C LEU A 101 -1.57 0.65 -5.62
N PHE A 102 -1.33 0.60 -4.31
CA PHE A 102 -0.75 -0.57 -3.65
C PHE A 102 -1.72 -1.76 -3.52
N ALA A 103 -3.03 -1.57 -3.31
CA ALA A 103 -3.97 -2.70 -3.18
C ALA A 103 -4.20 -3.43 -4.49
N LYS A 104 -4.12 -2.72 -5.63
CA LYS A 104 -4.17 -3.35 -6.96
C LYS A 104 -2.80 -3.90 -7.35
N ALA A 105 -1.72 -3.40 -6.73
CA ALA A 105 -0.37 -3.82 -7.03
C ALA A 105 0.05 -5.21 -6.50
N ILE A 106 -0.78 -5.74 -5.59
CA ILE A 106 -0.52 -6.98 -4.85
C ILE A 106 -1.06 -8.22 -5.62
N TYR A 107 -1.60 -8.03 -6.83
CA TYR A 107 -2.00 -9.10 -7.75
C TYR A 107 -1.00 -9.30 -8.89
#